data_AF-A0A521KIQ0-F1
#
_entry.id   AF-A0A521KIQ0-F1
#
_cell.length_a   1.000
_cell.length_b   1.000
_cell.length_c   1.000
_cell.angle_alpha   90.00
_cell.angle_beta   90.00
_cell.angle_gamma   90.00
#
_symmetry.space_group_name_H-M   'P 1'
#
loop_
_entity.id
_entity.type
_entity.pdbx_description
1 polymer ?
#
loop_
_entity_poly.entity_id
_entity_poly.type
_entity_poly.pdbx_seq_one_letter_code
_entity_poly.pdbx_strand_id
1 'polypeptide(L)' 'MTTDDLLQALTQVTSTSDARALVSRAMRITGAPNHRPLQLTELVQMCEALGVEGGPIQRLAETIAMAALRD' A
#
# COMPACT_ATOMS: atom_id res chain seq x y z
N MET A 1 -9.86 1.17 4.47
CA MET A 1 -8.91 1.72 3.48
C MET A 1 -8.99 0.90 2.20
N THR A 2 -8.89 1.55 1.04
CA THR A 2 -8.95 0.96 -0.31
C THR A 2 -7.59 1.00 -1.00
N THR A 3 -7.47 0.37 -2.17
CA THR A 3 -6.26 0.48 -3.02
C THR A 3 -6.06 1.88 -3.58
N ASP A 4 -7.13 2.66 -3.75
CA ASP A 4 -7.06 4.06 -4.19
C ASP A 4 -6.49 4.96 -3.08
N ASP A 5 -6.83 4.69 -1.81
CA ASP A 5 -6.25 5.39 -0.66
C ASP A 5 -4.73 5.13 -0.58
N LEU A 6 -4.30 3.88 -0.81
CA LEU A 6 -2.88 3.52 -0.89
C LEU A 6 -2.17 4.24 -2.03
N LEU A 7 -2.80 4.31 -3.21
CA LEU A 7 -2.27 5.05 -4.35
C LEU A 7 -2.09 6.53 -4.00
N GLN A 8 -3.10 7.15 -3.41
CA GLN A 8 -3.04 8.56 -2.98
C GLN A 8 -1.91 8.78 -1.98
N ALA A 9 -1.76 7.91 -0.97
CA ALA A 9 -0.68 8.01 0.01
C ALA A 9 0.70 7.93 -0.66
N LEU A 10 0.88 6.99 -1.60
CA LEU A 10 2.16 6.82 -2.32
C LEU A 10 2.51 8.04 -3.18
N THR A 11 1.54 8.75 -3.75
CA THR A 11 1.81 9.99 -4.51
C THR A 11 2.40 11.12 -3.66
N GLN A 12 2.36 11.03 -2.33
CA GLN A 12 3.00 12.01 -1.43
C GLN A 12 4.51 11.81 -1.31
N VAL A 13 5.03 10.63 -1.67
CA VAL A 13 6.44 10.25 -1.47
C VAL A 13 7.14 9.79 -2.75
N THR A 14 6.40 9.65 -3.85
CA THR A 14 6.95 9.32 -5.17
C THR A 14 6.09 9.91 -6.29
N SER A 15 6.52 9.75 -7.54
CA SER A 15 5.76 10.20 -8.71
C SER A 15 4.44 9.43 -8.87
N THR A 16 3.44 10.03 -9.51
CA THR A 16 2.15 9.35 -9.76
C THR A 16 2.30 8.09 -10.61
N SER A 17 3.23 8.08 -11.58
CA SER A 17 3.50 6.89 -12.40
C SER A 17 4.08 5.77 -11.56
N ASP A 18 5.04 6.07 -10.70
CA ASP A 18 5.69 5.07 -9.84
C ASP A 18 4.71 4.55 -8.80
N ALA A 19 3.91 5.43 -8.18
CA ALA A 19 2.86 5.04 -7.25
C ALA A 19 1.88 4.05 -7.89
N ARG A 20 1.42 4.30 -9.13
CA ARG A 20 0.55 3.35 -9.86
C ARG A 20 1.24 2.01 -10.13
N ALA A 21 2.51 2.05 -10.53
CA ALA A 21 3.27 0.83 -10.79
C ALA A 21 3.45 -0.01 -9.51
N LEU A 22 3.74 0.64 -8.38
CA LEU A 22 3.91 0.01 -7.08
C LEU A 22 2.61 -0.61 -6.57
N VAL A 23 1.48 0.12 -6.62
CA VAL A 23 0.18 -0.43 -6.23
C VAL A 23 -0.18 -1.62 -7.13
N SER A 24 -0.04 -1.49 -8.45
CA SER A 24 -0.34 -2.58 -9.38
C SER A 24 0.52 -3.82 -9.10
N ARG A 25 1.80 -3.63 -8.74
CA ARG A 25 2.69 -4.74 -8.38
C ARG A 25 2.28 -5.38 -7.06
N ALA A 26 2.04 -4.58 -6.02
CA ALA A 26 1.61 -5.06 -4.72
C ALA A 26 0.31 -5.88 -4.83
N MET A 27 -0.67 -5.39 -5.60
CA MET A 27 -1.92 -6.11 -5.83
C MET A 27 -1.72 -7.46 -6.53
N ARG A 28 -0.78 -7.56 -7.47
CA ARG A 28 -0.46 -8.84 -8.12
C ARG A 28 0.21 -9.83 -7.15
N ILE A 29 1.01 -9.34 -6.22
CA ILE A 29 1.68 -10.17 -5.22
C ILE A 29 0.67 -10.70 -4.18
N THR A 30 -0.23 -9.84 -3.72
CA THR A 30 -1.14 -10.14 -2.60
C THR A 30 -2.49 -10.70 -3.05
N GLY A 31 -2.86 -10.54 -4.32
CA GLY A 31 -4.21 -10.85 -4.80
C GLY A 31 -5.27 -9.88 -4.29
N ALA A 32 -4.87 -8.69 -3.80
CA ALA A 32 -5.79 -7.71 -3.25
C ALA A 32 -6.86 -7.30 -4.28
N PRO A 33 -8.13 -7.13 -3.84
CA PRO A 33 -9.24 -6.80 -4.72
C PRO A 33 -9.15 -5.37 -5.26
N ASN A 34 -9.57 -5.17 -6.51
CA ASN A 34 -9.88 -3.84 -7.03
C ASN A 34 -11.30 -3.45 -6.56
N HIS A 35 -11.46 -2.23 -6.04
CA HIS A 35 -12.76 -1.59 -5.76
C HIS A 35 -13.54 -2.01 -4.51
N ARG A 36 -12.92 -2.70 -3.54
CA ARG A 36 -13.50 -2.83 -2.20
C ARG A 36 -12.50 -2.44 -1.13
N PRO A 37 -12.97 -2.12 0.10
CA PRO A 37 -12.09 -1.98 1.24
C PRO A 37 -11.24 -3.23 1.42
N LEU A 38 -9.95 -3.01 1.67
CA LEU A 38 -9.01 -4.05 2.06
C LEU A 38 -9.35 -4.49 3.48
N GLN A 39 -9.45 -5.80 3.68
CA GLN A 39 -9.43 -6.39 5.01
C GLN A 39 -8.07 -6.14 5.66
N LEU A 40 -7.99 -6.20 6.98
CA LEU A 40 -6.76 -5.94 7.73
C LEU A 40 -5.59 -6.78 7.20
N THR A 41 -5.80 -8.08 6.96
CA THR A 41 -4.78 -8.98 6.41
C THR A 41 -4.34 -8.57 5.01
N GLU A 42 -5.27 -8.22 4.13
CA GLU A 42 -4.99 -7.77 2.76
C GLU A 42 -4.17 -6.47 2.79
N LEU A 43 -4.52 -5.57 3.71
CA LEU A 43 -3.80 -4.31 3.89
C LEU A 43 -2.38 -4.52 4.40
N VAL A 44 -2.19 -5.35 5.43
CA VAL A 44 -0.86 -5.66 5.97
C VAL A 44 0.03 -6.27 4.88
N GLN A 45 -0.49 -7.25 4.11
CA GLN A 45 0.22 -7.86 3.00
C GLN A 45 0.59 -6.85 1.90
N MET A 46 -0.31 -5.90 1.60
CA MET A 46 -0.05 -4.81 0.66
C MET A 46 1.09 -3.92 1.16
N CYS A 47 1.08 -3.55 2.44
CA CYS A 47 2.14 -2.76 3.06
C CYS A 47 3.48 -3.50 3.07
N GLU A 48 3.50 -4.80 3.35
CA GLU A 48 4.71 -5.63 3.27
C GLU A 48 5.29 -5.66 1.85
N ALA A 49 4.45 -5.84 0.83
CA ALA A 49 4.86 -5.84 -0.57
C ALA A 49 5.42 -4.49 -1.05
N LEU A 50 4.93 -3.39 -0.47
CA LEU A 50 5.45 -2.04 -0.69
C LEU A 50 6.76 -1.78 0.09
N GLY A 51 6.91 -2.37 1.27
CA GLY A 51 8.08 -2.22 2.14
C GLY A 51 9.40 -2.65 1.50
N VAL A 52 9.35 -3.57 0.53
CA VAL A 52 10.53 -4.04 -0.23
C VAL A 52 11.24 -2.91 -0.98
N GLU A 53 10.56 -1.81 -1.30
CA GLU A 53 11.18 -0.65 -1.96
C GLU A 53 12.14 0.13 -1.06
N GLY A 54 12.02 -0.02 0.27
CA GLY A 54 12.83 0.73 1.21
C GLY A 54 12.50 2.22 1.29
N GLY A 55 13.33 2.97 2.00
CA GLY A 55 13.33 4.44 1.99
C GLY A 55 12.01 5.09 2.44
N PRO A 56 11.56 6.17 1.77
CA PRO A 56 10.29 6.83 2.09
C PRO A 56 9.06 5.94 1.91
N ILE A 57 9.08 5.01 0.93
CA ILE A 57 7.95 4.12 0.63
C ILE A 57 7.77 3.10 1.77
N GLN A 58 8.85 2.49 2.24
CA GLN A 58 8.80 1.58 3.39
C GLN A 58 8.24 2.26 4.64
N ARG A 59 8.75 3.45 4.99
CA ARG A 59 8.28 4.20 6.16
C ARG A 59 6.80 4.53 6.08
N LEU A 60 6.31 4.89 4.90
CA LEU A 60 4.89 5.13 4.67
C LEU A 60 4.07 3.85 4.86
N ALA A 61 4.50 2.73 4.26
CA ALA A 61 3.82 1.45 4.35
C ALA A 61 3.74 0.94 5.81
N GLU A 62 4.83 1.07 6.57
CA GLU A 62 4.87 0.74 8.00
C GLU A 62 3.92 1.62 8.81
N THR A 63 3.88 2.93 8.54
CA THR A 63 2.97 3.87 9.22
C THR A 63 1.51 3.47 9.01
N ILE A 64 1.15 3.15 7.77
CA ILE A 64 -0.20 2.70 7.39
C ILE A 64 -0.56 1.38 8.10
N ALA A 65 0.35 0.40 8.06
CA ALA A 65 0.13 -0.90 8.71
C ALA A 65 -0.03 -0.75 10.23
N MET A 66 0.83 0.05 10.87
CA MET A 66 0.75 0.32 12.31
C MET A 66 -0.54 1.05 12.70
N ALA A 67 -1.03 1.97 11.87
CA ALA A 67 -2.30 2.64 12.10
C ALA A 67 -3.47 1.65 12.01
N ALA A 68 -3.48 0.80 10.98
CA ALA A 68 -4.53 -0.20 10.77
C ALA A 68 -4.59 -1.28 11.86
N LEU A 69 -3.48 -1.54 12.56
CA LEU A 69 -3.42 -2.50 13.68
C LEU A 69 -3.89 -1.92 15.02
N ARG A 70 -4.04 -0.59 15.11
CA ARG A 70 -4.47 0.10 16.33
C ARG A 70 -5.98 0.38 16.36
N ASP A 71 -6.63 0.36 15.20
CA ASP A 71 -8.08 0.49 15.00
C ASP A 71 -8.77 -0.89 15.04
#